data_AF-A0A926KWP4-F1
#
_entry.id   AF-A0A926KWP4-F1
#
_cell.length_a   1.000
_cell.length_b   1.000
_cell.length_c   1.000
_cell.angle_alpha   90.00
_cell.angle_beta   90.00
_cell.angle_gamma   90.00
#
_symmetry.space_group_name_H-M   'P 1'
#
loop_
_entity.id
_entity.type
_entity.pdbx_description
1 polymer ?
#
loop_
_entity_poly.entity_id
_entity_poly.type
_entity_poly.pdbx_seq_one_letter_code
_entity_poly.pdbx_strand_id
1 'polypeptide(L)'
;APGGETPLSGDFNGDGKDDVVTFTRNPEADVYVALSSGDVFGPAAVWHDHFAPGGEVPAVGDVNGDGKDDIVTFTHDADAKVYVALSTGSGFGPAAVW
;
A
#
# COMPACT_ATOMS: atom_id res chain seq x y z
N ALA A 1 -1.48 -4.13 14.22
CA ALA A 1 -0.80 -4.91 13.17
C ALA A 1 0.20 -5.85 13.88
N PRO A 2 0.07 -7.18 13.73
CA PRO A 2 0.95 -8.12 14.43
C PRO A 2 2.42 -7.96 13.97
N GLY A 3 3.37 -8.14 14.89
CA GLY A 3 4.76 -8.45 14.53
C GLY A 3 5.60 -7.38 13.79
N GLY A 4 5.39 -6.09 14.03
CA GLY A 4 6.27 -5.01 13.49
C GLY A 4 5.77 -4.33 12.22
N GLU A 5 4.56 -4.65 11.80
CA GLU A 5 3.81 -3.91 10.79
C GLU A 5 3.43 -2.51 11.30
N THR A 6 3.62 -1.48 10.48
CA THR A 6 3.17 -0.11 10.77
C THR A 6 2.15 0.28 9.70
N PRO A 7 0.88 0.53 10.06
CA PRO A 7 -0.12 0.94 9.10
C PRO A 7 0.14 2.36 8.60
N LEU A 8 -0.24 2.64 7.36
CA LEU A 8 -0.23 3.96 6.73
C LEU A 8 -1.67 4.36 6.37
N SER A 9 -1.88 5.66 6.14
CA SER A 9 -3.18 6.22 5.72
C SER A 9 -3.03 6.92 4.37
N GLY A 10 -4.09 6.86 3.56
CA GLY A 10 -4.17 7.51 2.25
C GLY A 10 -5.52 7.26 1.59
N ASP A 11 -5.93 8.08 0.62
CA ASP A 11 -7.18 7.90 -0.14
C ASP A 11 -6.97 6.89 -1.27
N PHE A 12 -7.03 5.60 -0.96
CA PHE A 12 -6.74 4.55 -1.93
C PHE A 12 -7.90 4.33 -2.90
N ASN A 13 -9.13 4.69 -2.53
CA ASN A 13 -10.31 4.47 -3.35
C ASN A 13 -10.75 5.71 -4.18
N GLY A 14 -10.23 6.89 -3.86
CA GLY A 14 -10.50 8.17 -4.55
C GLY A 14 -11.81 8.82 -4.14
N ASP A 15 -12.34 8.53 -2.96
CA ASP A 15 -13.61 9.08 -2.46
C ASP A 15 -13.44 10.36 -1.60
N GLY A 16 -12.20 10.84 -1.49
CA GLY A 16 -11.83 12.02 -0.72
C GLY A 16 -11.64 11.77 0.77
N LYS A 17 -11.54 10.51 1.22
CA LYS A 17 -11.29 10.14 2.62
C LYS A 17 -10.11 9.19 2.73
N ASP A 18 -9.28 9.43 3.73
CA ASP A 18 -8.18 8.51 4.03
C ASP A 18 -8.72 7.15 4.50
N ASP A 19 -8.28 6.12 3.78
CA ASP A 19 -8.36 4.71 4.12
C ASP A 19 -7.11 4.31 4.95
N VAL A 20 -7.01 3.03 5.34
CA VAL A 20 -5.80 2.49 5.99
C VAL A 20 -5.25 1.28 5.25
N VAL A 21 -3.93 1.21 5.17
CA VAL A 21 -3.18 0.10 4.58
C VAL A 21 -2.16 -0.45 5.57
N THR A 22 -1.94 -1.76 5.56
CA THR A 22 -0.83 -2.41 6.27
C THR A 22 -0.13 -3.41 5.37
N PHE A 23 1.18 -3.59 5.58
CA PHE A 23 2.05 -4.44 4.79
C PHE A 23 2.53 -5.56 5.69
N THR A 24 2.15 -6.80 5.42
CA THR A 24 2.51 -7.91 6.29
C THR A 24 4.00 -8.20 6.21
N ARG A 25 4.57 -8.67 7.32
CA ARG A 25 6.01 -9.01 7.41
C ARG A 25 6.28 -10.52 7.37
N ASN A 26 5.29 -11.30 6.96
CA ASN A 26 5.43 -12.72 6.60
C ASN A 26 6.06 -12.87 5.19
N PRO A 27 6.43 -14.09 4.77
CA PRO A 27 7.02 -14.32 3.44
C PRO A 27 6.13 -13.89 2.27
N GLU A 28 4.81 -13.90 2.46
CA GLU A 28 3.84 -13.47 1.46
C GLU A 28 3.91 -11.95 1.24
N ALA A 29 4.19 -11.16 2.28
CA ALA A 29 4.25 -9.70 2.24
C ALA A 29 3.01 -9.07 1.56
N ASP A 30 1.84 -9.56 1.95
CA ASP A 30 0.55 -9.09 1.48
C ASP A 30 0.26 -7.66 1.95
N VAL A 31 -0.44 -6.92 1.09
CA VAL A 31 -0.92 -5.56 1.38
C VAL A 31 -2.42 -5.62 1.65
N TYR A 32 -2.80 -5.32 2.88
CA TYR A 32 -4.20 -5.25 3.29
C TYR A 32 -4.66 -3.81 3.35
N VAL A 33 -5.82 -3.52 2.76
CA VAL A 33 -6.49 -2.21 2.84
C VAL A 33 -7.85 -2.39 3.51
N ALA A 34 -8.17 -1.49 4.43
CA ALA A 34 -9.52 -1.32 4.97
C ALA A 34 -10.05 0.06 4.57
N LEU A 35 -11.15 0.07 3.83
CA LEU A 35 -11.77 1.30 3.34
C LEU A 35 -12.51 2.04 4.45
N SER A 36 -12.38 3.36 4.47
CA SER A 36 -13.07 4.26 5.39
C SER A 36 -14.36 4.79 4.77
N SER A 37 -15.46 4.77 5.52
CA SER A 37 -16.66 5.52 5.15
C SER A 37 -16.64 6.96 5.68
N GLY A 38 -15.60 7.34 6.45
CA GLY A 38 -15.53 8.56 7.25
C GLY A 38 -16.03 8.41 8.68
N ASP A 39 -16.82 7.37 8.97
CA ASP A 39 -17.34 7.08 10.31
C ASP A 39 -16.87 5.71 10.82
N VAL A 40 -16.71 4.74 9.92
CA VAL A 40 -16.26 3.37 10.22
C VAL A 40 -15.34 2.85 9.14
N PHE A 41 -14.48 1.89 9.49
CA PHE A 41 -13.72 1.10 8.53
C PHE A 41 -14.47 -0.18 8.17
N GLY A 42 -14.47 -0.51 6.88
CA GLY A 42 -14.90 -1.81 6.38
C GLY A 42 -13.94 -2.94 6.76
N PRO A 43 -14.28 -4.19 6.42
CA PRO A 43 -13.34 -5.30 6.58
C PRO A 43 -12.09 -5.08 5.72
N ALA A 44 -10.92 -5.42 6.26
CA ALA A 44 -9.69 -5.39 5.49
C ALA A 44 -9.69 -6.48 4.40
N ALA A 45 -9.14 -6.17 3.23
CA ALA A 45 -8.98 -7.09 2.11
C ALA A 45 -7.55 -7.01 1.55
N VAL A 46 -7.04 -8.11 1.00
CA VAL A 46 -5.76 -8.12 0.28
C VAL A 46 -5.94 -7.38 -1.04
N TRP A 47 -5.14 -6.34 -1.25
CA TRP A 47 -5.15 -5.49 -2.44
C TRP A 47 -3.93 -5.70 -3.34
N HIS A 48 -2.85 -6.26 -2.80
CA HIS A 48 -1.65 -6.65 -3.54
C HIS A 48 -0.95 -7.78 -2.78
N ASP A 49 -0.28 -8.67 -3.49
CA ASP A 49 0.57 -9.72 -2.96
C ASP A 49 2.04 -9.33 -3.09
N HIS A 50 2.87 -9.62 -2.09
CA HIS A 50 4.32 -9.47 -2.17
C HIS A 50 4.83 -8.04 -2.46
N PHE A 51 4.53 -7.09 -1.58
CA PHE A 51 5.04 -5.71 -1.65
C PHE A 51 5.81 -5.31 -0.38
N ALA A 52 6.90 -4.55 -0.55
CA ALA A 52 7.82 -4.18 0.53
C ALA A 52 8.33 -5.37 1.39
N PRO A 53 8.82 -6.48 0.78
CA PRO A 53 9.34 -7.63 1.53
C PRO A 53 10.65 -7.30 2.25
N GLY A 54 11.16 -8.22 3.08
CA GLY A 54 12.55 -8.16 3.55
C GLY A 54 12.93 -6.97 4.44
N GLY A 55 11.95 -6.32 5.06
CA GLY A 55 12.17 -5.14 5.92
C GLY A 55 12.28 -3.82 5.16
N GLU A 56 11.91 -3.80 3.87
CA GLU A 56 11.70 -2.56 3.14
C GLU A 56 10.66 -1.66 3.83
N VAL A 57 10.82 -0.35 3.67
CA VAL A 57 9.98 0.66 4.31
C VAL A 57 9.01 1.21 3.27
N PRO A 58 7.74 0.77 3.26
CA PRO A 58 6.76 1.28 2.32
C PRO A 58 6.37 2.71 2.67
N ALA A 59 5.92 3.43 1.65
CA ALA A 59 5.27 4.74 1.72
C ALA A 59 4.01 4.74 0.85
N VAL A 60 3.18 5.76 1.00
CA VAL A 60 1.95 5.95 0.21
C VAL A 60 1.83 7.38 -0.29
N GLY A 61 1.12 7.55 -1.40
CA GLY A 61 0.74 8.84 -1.97
C GLY A 61 0.37 8.74 -3.43
N ASP A 62 -0.43 9.68 -3.93
CA ASP A 62 -0.81 9.80 -5.35
C ASP A 62 0.42 10.20 -6.19
N VAL A 63 1.14 9.21 -6.71
CA VAL A 63 2.39 9.46 -7.47
C VAL A 63 2.15 9.63 -8.96
N ASN A 64 0.96 9.28 -9.45
CA ASN A 64 0.59 9.38 -10.86
C ASN A 64 -0.35 10.57 -11.17
N GLY A 65 -0.91 11.21 -10.14
CA GLY A 65 -1.83 12.35 -10.24
C GLY A 65 -3.26 11.99 -10.60
N ASP A 66 -3.71 10.75 -10.37
CA ASP A 66 -5.05 10.28 -10.72
C ASP A 66 -6.10 10.48 -9.62
N GLY A 67 -5.67 11.02 -8.47
CA GLY A 67 -6.52 11.29 -7.32
C GLY A 67 -6.71 10.11 -6.38
N LYS A 68 -5.91 9.04 -6.52
CA LYS A 68 -5.85 7.92 -5.59
C LYS A 68 -4.43 7.75 -5.09
N ASP A 69 -4.27 7.50 -3.80
CA ASP A 69 -2.95 7.20 -3.26
C ASP A 69 -2.46 5.83 -3.75
N ASP A 70 -1.18 5.76 -4.12
CA ASP A 70 -0.49 4.55 -4.55
C ASP A 70 0.40 4.00 -3.41
N ILE A 71 0.93 2.79 -3.58
CA ILE A 71 1.97 2.25 -2.67
C ILE A 71 3.34 2.29 -3.33
N VAL A 72 4.36 2.66 -2.54
CA VAL A 72 5.74 2.84 -2.99
C VAL A 72 6.69 2.19 -2.01
N THR A 73 7.79 1.63 -2.51
CA THR A 73 8.89 1.13 -1.67
C THR A 73 10.23 1.33 -2.36
N PHE A 74 11.31 1.45 -1.57
CA PHE A 74 12.67 1.29 -2.07
C PHE A 74 13.13 -0.14 -1.83
N THR A 75 13.77 -0.77 -2.82
CA THR A 75 14.44 -2.05 -2.58
C THR A 75 15.53 -1.86 -1.54
N HIS A 76 15.61 -2.79 -0.59
CA HIS A 76 16.65 -2.76 0.44
C HIS A 76 17.92 -3.49 -0.01
N ASP A 77 18.31 -3.26 -1.25
CA ASP A 77 19.54 -3.75 -1.87
C ASP A 77 20.45 -2.57 -2.30
N ALA A 78 21.57 -2.87 -2.95
CA ALA A 78 22.52 -1.84 -3.37
C ALA A 78 22.01 -0.95 -4.51
N ASP A 79 20.96 -1.37 -5.22
CA ASP A 79 20.41 -0.62 -6.35
C ASP A 79 19.39 0.43 -5.89
N ALA A 80 18.77 0.24 -4.72
CA ALA A 80 17.77 1.13 -4.13
C ALA A 80 16.69 1.56 -5.16
N LYS A 81 16.15 0.59 -5.90
CA LYS A 81 15.13 0.83 -6.92
C LYS A 81 13.83 1.27 -6.26
N VAL A 82 13.13 2.21 -6.89
CA VAL A 82 11.78 2.59 -6.49
C VAL A 82 10.79 1.68 -7.20
N TYR A 83 10.02 0.93 -6.42
CA TYR A 83 8.87 0.19 -6.91
C TYR A 83 7.58 0.94 -6.57
N VAL A 84 6.70 1.06 -7.54
CA VAL A 84 5.37 1.66 -7.41
C VAL A 84 4.33 0.65 -7.86
N ALA A 85 3.28 0.46 -7.08
CA ALA A 85 2.06 -0.23 -7.50
C ALA A 85 0.88 0.76 -7.44
N LEU A 86 0.29 1.03 -8.61
CA LEU A 86 -0.75 2.04 -8.75
C LEU A 86 -2.09 1.58 -8.19
N SER A 87 -2.80 2.46 -7.51
CA SER A 87 -4.16 2.15 -7.07
C SER A 87 -5.14 2.10 -8.24
N THR A 88 -6.02 1.11 -8.22
CA THR A 88 -7.16 1.00 -9.13
C THR A 88 -8.45 1.51 -8.48
N GLY A 89 -8.44 1.75 -7.17
CA GLY A 89 -9.60 2.07 -6.34
C GLY A 89 -10.27 0.85 -5.69
N SER A 90 -9.82 -0.36 -6.02
CA SER A 90 -10.27 -1.61 -5.39
C SER A 90 -9.16 -2.65 -5.24
N GLY A 91 -7.91 -2.21 -5.32
CA GLY A 91 -6.71 -3.04 -5.41
C GLY A 91 -5.54 -2.23 -5.97
N PHE A 92 -4.31 -2.73 -5.82
CA PHE A 92 -3.15 -2.16 -6.50
C PHE A 92 -2.80 -2.99 -7.73
N GLY A 93 -2.45 -2.32 -8.82
CA GLY A 93 -1.97 -2.95 -10.05
C GLY A 93 -0.57 -3.55 -9.86
N PRO A 94 0.00 -4.15 -10.91
CA PRO A 94 1.34 -4.73 -10.83
C PRO A 94 2.39 -3.68 -10.42
N ALA A 95 3.26 -4.05 -9.47
CA ALA A 95 4.40 -3.23 -9.12
C ALA A 95 5.40 -3.09 -10.30
N ALA A 96 5.88 -1.88 -10.54
CA ALA A 96 6.88 -1.58 -11.57
C ALA A 96 7.98 -0.68 -11.03
N VAL A 97 9.18 -0.81 -11.61
CA VAL A 97 10.29 0.11 -11.33
C VAL A 97 10.04 1.43 -12.04
N TRP A 98 10.12 2.53 -11.30
CA TRP A 98 9.97 3.90 -11.81
C TRP A 98 11.28 4.68 -11.71
#